data_AF-A0A834SAL8-F1
#
_entry.id   AF-A0A834SAL8-F1
#
_cell.length_a   1.000
_cell.length_b   1.000
_cell.length_c   1.000
_cell.angle_alpha   90.00
_cell.angle_beta   90.00
_cell.angle_gamma   90.00
#
_symmetry.space_group_name_H-M   'P 1'
#
loop_
_entity.id
_entity.type
_entity.pdbx_description
1 polymer ?
#
loop_
_entity_poly.entity_id
_entity_poly.type
_entity_poly.pdbx_seq_one_letter_code
_entity_poly.pdbx_strand_id
1 'polypeptide(L)'
;MDLSSTLESIASTYADVNTRTFAPRSVNLTGLIDVHGTCSLRPLIMYLTDITAHCVPDWYRAIVPRTGGNPTPSWNVTGHLDFMASQGISRAVLAFSSPGANVYPGNQAATIALARLINEQSAFYAVVPLPYTPNAVAEATYALDMLGAAGIALYSNFEGRYLGDPSFVPFFEAINARGTDQIIYVHPTTPYIHVNGTLVEANPTTYPTGNIEFYFETARTLQDLAVTQIILNFTLARYRN
;
A
#
# COMPACT_ATOMS: atom_id res chain seq x y z
N MET A 1 -3.41 1.65 24.11
CA MET A 1 -4.28 2.51 23.30
C MET A 1 -5.36 1.60 22.75
N ASP A 2 -6.64 1.87 23.02
CA ASP A 2 -7.72 1.05 22.48
C ASP A 2 -7.88 1.34 20.98
N LEU A 3 -7.59 0.33 20.17
CA LEU A 3 -7.55 0.47 18.73
C LEU A 3 -8.96 0.58 18.14
N SER A 4 -9.98 0.03 18.81
CA SER A 4 -11.37 0.12 18.37
C SER A 4 -11.87 1.56 18.46
N SER A 5 -11.72 2.20 19.62
CA SER A 5 -12.08 3.61 19.79
C SER A 5 -11.24 4.56 18.90
N THR A 6 -9.98 4.22 18.62
CA THR A 6 -9.15 4.99 17.68
C THR A 6 -9.69 4.88 16.25
N LEU A 7 -10.02 3.67 15.78
CA LEU A 7 -10.61 3.45 14.47
C LEU A 7 -12.01 4.07 14.34
N GLU A 8 -12.85 4.01 15.38
CA GLU A 8 -14.16 4.66 15.43
C GLU A 8 -14.05 6.20 15.40
N SER A 9 -13.08 6.76 16.13
CA SER A 9 -12.80 8.20 16.11
C SER A 9 -12.33 8.67 14.73
N ILE A 10 -11.45 7.90 14.07
CA ILE A 10 -11.01 8.21 12.71
C ILE A 10 -12.18 8.04 11.73
N ALA A 11 -12.90 6.91 11.80
CA ALA A 11 -14.05 6.66 10.94
C ALA A 11 -15.13 7.75 11.03
N SER A 12 -15.46 8.20 12.25
CA SER A 12 -16.43 9.28 12.45
C SER A 12 -15.94 10.65 11.96
N THR A 13 -14.64 10.93 12.06
CA THR A 13 -14.03 12.15 11.52
C THR A 13 -14.07 12.20 9.99
N TYR A 14 -14.00 11.04 9.33
CA TYR A 14 -13.85 10.94 7.87
C TYR A 14 -15.03 10.25 7.16
N ALA A 15 -16.17 10.11 7.83
CA ALA A 15 -17.37 9.48 7.26
C ALA A 15 -17.97 10.27 6.07
N ASP A 16 -17.66 11.56 5.96
CA ASP A 16 -18.10 12.41 4.86
C ASP A 16 -16.99 12.58 3.80
N VAL A 17 -17.17 11.94 2.66
CA VAL A 17 -16.27 11.98 1.49
C VAL A 17 -16.07 13.41 0.96
N ASN A 18 -16.93 14.36 1.33
CA ASN A 18 -16.86 15.76 0.91
C ASN A 18 -16.12 16.68 1.88
N THR A 19 -15.60 16.18 3.00
CA THR A 19 -14.82 17.00 3.94
C THR A 19 -13.47 17.39 3.33
N ARG A 20 -13.44 18.55 2.66
CA ARG A 20 -12.25 19.14 2.03
C ARG A 20 -11.32 19.85 3.01
N THR A 21 -11.68 19.93 4.28
CA THR A 21 -10.89 20.61 5.32
C THR A 21 -9.88 19.65 5.93
N PHE A 22 -8.80 19.39 5.20
CA PHE A 22 -7.64 18.69 5.74
C PHE A 22 -6.72 19.70 6.42
N ALA A 23 -6.46 19.53 7.72
CA ALA A 23 -5.43 20.32 8.39
C ALA A 23 -4.08 19.98 7.75
N PRO A 24 -3.31 20.96 7.23
CA PRO A 24 -2.00 20.70 6.68
C PRO A 24 -1.06 20.30 7.82
N ARG A 25 -0.70 19.01 7.87
CA ARG A 25 0.53 18.55 8.53
C ARG A 25 1.53 18.22 7.44
N SER A 26 2.10 19.26 6.83
CA SER A 26 3.29 19.11 6.00
C SER A 26 4.46 18.76 6.94
N VAL A 27 4.87 17.50 6.95
CA VAL A 27 6.25 17.20 7.37
C VAL A 27 7.09 17.46 6.14
N ASN A 28 7.84 18.56 6.14
CA ASN A 28 8.75 18.85 5.05
C ASN A 28 9.89 17.82 5.07
N LEU A 29 9.80 16.81 4.20
CA LEU A 29 10.77 15.73 4.06
C LEU A 29 11.62 15.88 2.79
N THR A 30 11.87 17.11 2.30
CA THR A 30 12.83 17.39 1.21
C THR A 30 14.28 17.17 1.67
N GLY A 31 14.56 15.94 2.06
CA GLY A 31 15.71 15.45 2.79
C GLY A 31 15.39 14.03 3.27
N LEU A 32 15.12 13.12 2.33
CA LEU A 32 15.16 11.67 2.56
C LEU A 32 16.34 11.38 3.47
N ILE A 33 16.09 10.75 4.62
CA ILE A 33 17.05 10.42 5.67
C ILE A 33 18.35 9.91 5.01
N ASP A 34 19.38 10.76 5.00
CA ASP A 34 20.69 10.43 4.48
C ASP A 34 21.49 9.76 5.58
N VAL A 35 21.65 8.44 5.52
CA VAL A 35 22.40 7.64 6.49
C VAL A 35 23.92 7.76 6.32
N HIS A 36 24.42 8.61 5.42
CA HIS A 36 25.86 8.81 5.28
C HIS A 36 26.42 9.67 6.42
N GLY A 37 26.85 9.00 7.49
CA GLY A 37 27.90 9.51 8.36
C GLY A 37 29.14 9.84 7.52
N THR A 38 29.71 11.02 7.76
CA THR A 38 30.82 11.63 7.02
C THR A 38 31.96 10.66 6.72
N CYS A 39 31.97 10.05 5.53
CA CYS A 39 33.14 9.34 5.01
C CYS A 39 33.71 10.16 3.85
N SER A 40 34.70 10.98 4.17
CA SER A 40 35.52 11.72 3.22
C SER A 40 36.35 10.72 2.42
N LEU A 41 35.83 10.28 1.27
CA LEU A 41 36.56 9.81 0.08
C LEU A 41 35.49 9.48 -0.98
N ARG A 42 35.43 10.24 -2.08
CA ARG A 42 34.47 10.04 -3.19
C ARG A 42 35.04 9.05 -4.22
N PRO A 43 34.56 7.80 -4.28
CA PRO A 43 34.29 7.12 -5.55
C PRO A 43 32.78 7.19 -5.82
N LEU A 44 32.32 6.83 -7.03
CA LEU A 44 30.88 6.79 -7.38
C LEU A 44 30.09 6.04 -6.29
N ILE A 45 29.41 6.77 -5.40
CA ILE A 45 28.43 6.18 -4.48
C ILE A 45 27.24 5.78 -5.33
N MET A 46 27.09 4.49 -5.58
CA MET A 46 25.87 3.93 -6.13
C MET A 46 24.79 4.05 -5.05
N TYR A 47 23.87 4.99 -5.22
CA TYR A 47 22.75 5.19 -4.29
C TYR A 47 21.75 4.04 -4.44
N LEU A 48 21.97 2.95 -3.70
CA LEU A 48 21.03 1.84 -3.66
C LEU A 48 19.74 2.30 -2.97
N THR A 49 18.60 2.13 -3.66
CA THR A 49 17.26 2.45 -3.16
C THR A 49 16.44 1.17 -3.10
N ASP A 50 15.94 0.82 -1.92
CA ASP A 50 14.96 -0.25 -1.74
C ASP A 50 13.56 0.29 -2.03
N ILE A 51 12.86 -0.27 -3.01
CA ILE A 51 11.52 0.17 -3.42
C ILE A 51 10.40 -0.69 -2.80
N THR A 52 10.74 -1.69 -2.00
CA THR A 52 9.79 -2.67 -1.43
C THR A 52 10.13 -2.97 0.04
N ALA A 53 10.39 -1.91 0.80
CA ALA A 53 10.65 -2.03 2.23
C ALA A 53 9.33 -2.11 3.02
N HIS A 54 9.03 -3.24 3.64
CA HIS A 54 7.85 -3.34 4.49
C HIS A 54 8.06 -2.70 5.86
N CYS A 55 7.09 -1.88 6.29
CA CYS A 55 6.94 -1.47 7.67
C CYS A 55 5.75 -2.20 8.31
N VAL A 56 5.94 -2.67 9.54
CA VAL A 56 4.92 -3.37 10.32
C VAL A 56 4.97 -2.87 11.77
N PRO A 57 4.33 -1.73 12.08
CA PRO A 57 4.22 -1.27 13.46
C PRO A 57 3.57 -2.33 14.36
N ASP A 58 3.93 -2.35 15.65
CA ASP A 58 3.43 -3.35 16.61
C ASP A 58 1.89 -3.38 16.70
N TRP A 59 1.25 -2.22 16.58
CA TRP A 59 -0.20 -2.12 16.56
C TRP A 59 -0.79 -2.85 15.34
N TYR A 60 -0.14 -2.79 14.19
CA TYR A 60 -0.61 -3.49 12.99
C TYR A 60 -0.36 -4.98 13.09
N ARG A 61 0.80 -5.37 13.63
CA ARG A 61 1.12 -6.77 13.93
C ARG A 61 0.11 -7.40 14.88
N ALA A 62 -0.41 -6.65 15.84
CA ALA A 62 -1.45 -7.13 16.76
C ALA A 62 -2.77 -7.43 16.03
N ILE A 63 -3.10 -6.65 15.00
CA ILE A 63 -4.29 -6.85 14.15
C ILE A 63 -4.06 -8.01 13.17
N VAL A 64 -2.88 -8.07 12.57
CA VAL A 64 -2.48 -9.04 11.54
C VAL A 64 -1.29 -9.85 12.04
N PRO A 65 -1.51 -10.84 12.94
CA PRO A 65 -0.41 -11.63 13.53
C PRO A 65 0.21 -12.61 12.55
N ARG A 66 -0.49 -12.92 11.44
CA ARG A 66 0.02 -13.75 10.34
C ARG A 66 -0.31 -13.09 9.00
N THR A 67 0.65 -13.11 8.07
CA THR A 67 0.48 -12.65 6.70
C THR A 67 1.05 -13.70 5.73
N GLY A 68 0.34 -13.97 4.64
CA GLY A 68 0.73 -15.03 3.68
C GLY A 68 0.91 -16.41 4.35
N GLY A 69 0.18 -16.70 5.42
CA GLY A 69 0.33 -17.95 6.16
C GLY A 69 1.61 -18.06 7.01
N ASN A 70 2.38 -16.98 7.19
CA ASN A 70 3.57 -16.93 8.04
C ASN A 70 3.35 -15.96 9.23
N PRO A 71 4.05 -16.14 10.37
CA PRO A 71 4.03 -15.14 11.44
C PRO A 71 4.52 -13.78 10.94
N THR A 72 3.77 -12.73 11.21
CA THR A 72 4.19 -11.36 10.90
C THR A 72 5.43 -11.03 11.75
N PRO A 73 6.54 -10.54 11.15
CA PRO A 73 7.77 -10.26 11.88
C PRO A 73 7.62 -9.07 12.83
N SER A 74 8.48 -8.99 13.84
CA SER A 74 8.69 -7.73 14.56
C SER A 74 9.41 -6.74 13.66
N TRP A 75 9.03 -5.47 13.74
CA TRP A 75 9.69 -4.41 13.01
C TRP A 75 9.82 -3.17 13.89
N ASN A 76 10.97 -2.51 13.82
CA ASN A 76 11.17 -1.19 14.40
C ASN A 76 12.11 -0.37 13.50
N VAL A 77 12.01 0.96 13.62
CA VAL A 77 12.77 1.90 12.77
C VAL A 77 14.27 1.69 12.90
N THR A 78 14.79 1.51 14.12
CA THR A 78 16.23 1.34 14.36
C THR A 78 16.78 0.11 13.64
N GLY A 79 16.16 -1.05 13.82
CA GLY A 79 16.57 -2.29 13.16
C GLY A 79 16.44 -2.22 11.63
N HIS A 80 15.46 -1.48 11.12
CA HIS A 80 15.33 -1.23 9.68
C HIS A 80 16.51 -0.39 9.15
N LEU A 81 16.86 0.70 9.84
CA LEU A 81 17.99 1.55 9.48
C LEU A 81 19.34 0.83 9.61
N ASP A 82 19.54 0.02 10.65
CA ASP A 82 20.74 -0.80 10.84
C ASP A 82 20.88 -1.82 9.70
N PHE A 83 19.79 -2.46 9.30
CA PHE A 83 19.76 -3.35 8.13
C PHE A 83 20.14 -2.58 6.86
N MET A 84 19.50 -1.44 6.58
CA MET A 84 19.81 -0.60 5.43
C MET A 84 21.30 -0.24 5.38
N ALA A 85 21.87 0.23 6.49
CA ALA A 85 23.28 0.58 6.60
C ALA A 85 24.19 -0.63 6.35
N SER A 86 23.86 -1.81 6.88
CA SER A 86 24.63 -3.05 6.67
C SER A 86 24.65 -3.53 5.22
N GLN A 87 23.62 -3.19 4.45
CA GLN A 87 23.48 -3.57 3.03
C GLN A 87 23.86 -2.44 2.07
N GLY A 88 24.29 -1.28 2.57
CA GLY A 88 24.58 -0.11 1.74
C GLY A 88 23.35 0.50 1.08
N ILE A 89 22.15 0.27 1.62
CA ILE A 89 20.89 0.87 1.15
C ILE A 89 20.81 2.30 1.69
N SER A 90 20.77 3.26 0.77
CA SER A 90 20.77 4.69 1.09
C SER A 90 19.37 5.27 1.26
N ARG A 91 18.36 4.66 0.63
CA ARG A 91 16.97 5.12 0.61
C ARG A 91 16.03 3.92 0.60
N ALA A 92 14.86 4.07 1.20
CA ALA A 92 13.78 3.10 1.14
C ALA A 92 12.47 3.82 0.85
N VAL A 93 11.64 3.24 -0.02
CA VAL A 93 10.21 3.61 -0.15
C VAL A 93 9.43 2.56 0.61
N LEU A 94 8.74 2.97 1.68
CA LEU A 94 8.00 2.03 2.50
C LEU A 94 6.72 1.58 1.78
N ALA A 95 6.47 0.27 1.77
CA ALA A 95 5.22 -0.32 1.33
C ALA A 95 4.57 -1.02 2.50
N PHE A 96 3.32 -0.66 2.84
CA PHE A 96 2.67 -1.29 3.99
C PHE A 96 2.37 -2.77 3.69
N SER A 97 2.66 -3.66 4.66
CA SER A 97 2.50 -5.11 4.49
C SER A 97 1.07 -5.48 4.10
N SER A 98 0.92 -6.50 3.25
CA SER A 98 -0.39 -7.13 3.00
C SER A 98 -1.01 -7.63 4.32
N PRO A 99 -2.34 -7.47 4.51
CA PRO A 99 -3.35 -7.00 3.54
C PRO A 99 -3.60 -5.47 3.52
N GLY A 100 -2.70 -4.67 4.10
CA GLY A 100 -2.87 -3.22 4.23
C GLY A 100 -4.10 -2.88 5.05
N ALA A 101 -4.96 -2.02 4.50
CA ALA A 101 -6.22 -1.62 5.14
C ALA A 101 -7.34 -2.66 5.01
N ASN A 102 -7.20 -3.66 4.12
CA ASN A 102 -8.23 -4.66 3.85
C ASN A 102 -8.26 -5.82 4.88
N VAL A 103 -8.02 -5.49 6.14
CA VAL A 103 -8.12 -6.43 7.27
C VAL A 103 -9.57 -6.81 7.56
N TYR A 104 -10.51 -5.91 7.26
CA TYR A 104 -11.93 -6.07 7.56
C TYR A 104 -12.79 -6.09 6.28
N PRO A 105 -12.73 -7.17 5.47
CA PRO A 105 -13.55 -7.30 4.27
C PRO A 105 -15.04 -7.04 4.55
N GLY A 106 -15.68 -6.25 3.70
CA GLY A 106 -17.09 -5.84 3.83
C GLY A 106 -17.36 -4.73 4.85
N ASN A 107 -16.35 -4.29 5.62
CA ASN A 107 -16.49 -3.16 6.56
C ASN A 107 -15.81 -1.91 6.00
N GLN A 108 -16.60 -1.11 5.29
CA GLN A 108 -16.15 0.13 4.67
C GLN A 108 -15.54 1.12 5.67
N ALA A 109 -16.23 1.39 6.79
CA ALA A 109 -15.80 2.39 7.76
C ALA A 109 -14.45 2.03 8.39
N ALA A 110 -14.27 0.76 8.79
CA ALA A 110 -13.02 0.29 9.37
C ALA A 110 -11.86 0.33 8.37
N THR A 111 -12.12 -0.05 7.10
CA THR A 111 -11.11 -0.04 6.03
C THR A 111 -10.62 1.38 5.74
N ILE A 112 -11.52 2.36 5.65
CA ILE A 112 -11.17 3.76 5.44
C ILE A 112 -10.34 4.30 6.61
N ALA A 113 -10.79 4.06 7.84
CA ALA A 113 -10.09 4.53 9.03
C ALA A 113 -8.68 3.94 9.15
N LEU A 114 -8.54 2.65 8.84
CA LEU A 114 -7.25 1.98 8.86
C LEU A 114 -6.31 2.49 7.76
N ALA A 115 -6.81 2.74 6.55
CA ALA A 115 -6.02 3.34 5.47
C ALA A 115 -5.47 4.71 5.88
N ARG A 116 -6.32 5.57 6.46
CA ARG A 116 -5.90 6.88 6.97
C ARG A 116 -4.83 6.76 8.06
N LEU A 117 -5.04 5.88 9.03
CA LEU A 117 -4.08 5.65 10.12
C LEU A 117 -2.72 5.18 9.61
N ILE A 118 -2.71 4.25 8.65
CA ILE A 118 -1.50 3.78 7.99
C ILE A 118 -0.78 4.95 7.31
N ASN A 119 -1.53 5.75 6.58
CA ASN A 119 -0.98 6.81 5.75
C ASN A 119 -0.34 7.92 6.59
N GLU A 120 -0.98 8.35 7.67
CA GLU A 120 -0.45 9.42 8.54
C GLU A 120 0.82 9.02 9.33
N GLN A 121 1.18 7.73 9.39
CA GLN A 121 2.29 7.25 10.21
C GLN A 121 3.58 6.92 9.45
N SER A 122 3.61 7.03 8.11
CA SER A 122 4.77 6.59 7.32
C SER A 122 5.11 7.52 6.15
N ALA A 123 6.30 7.37 5.56
CA ALA A 123 6.73 7.98 4.29
C ALA A 123 6.86 6.85 3.26
N PHE A 124 5.99 6.80 2.24
CA PHE A 124 5.50 5.51 1.76
C PHE A 124 4.69 5.58 0.46
N TYR A 125 4.33 4.41 -0.08
CA TYR A 125 3.25 4.27 -1.07
C TYR A 125 1.88 4.31 -0.37
N ALA A 126 1.02 5.24 -0.78
CA ALA A 126 -0.32 5.42 -0.26
C ALA A 126 -1.12 4.11 -0.21
N VAL A 127 -1.70 3.78 0.94
CA VAL A 127 -2.67 2.69 1.07
C VAL A 127 -4.05 3.28 0.84
N VAL A 128 -4.83 2.64 -0.04
CA VAL A 128 -6.18 3.09 -0.39
C VAL A 128 -7.24 2.07 0.03
N PRO A 129 -8.42 2.53 0.48
CA PRO A 129 -9.52 1.66 0.88
C PRO A 129 -10.33 1.14 -0.32
N LEU A 130 -9.71 0.52 -1.32
CA LEU A 130 -10.47 -0.30 -2.28
C LEU A 130 -11.10 -1.50 -1.54
N PRO A 131 -12.30 -1.98 -1.93
CA PRO A 131 -13.04 -1.64 -3.16
C PRO A 131 -13.93 -0.39 -3.08
N TYR A 132 -13.80 0.45 -2.06
CA TYR A 132 -14.62 1.65 -1.86
C TYR A 132 -14.08 2.84 -2.68
N THR A 133 -14.26 2.76 -4.01
CA THR A 133 -13.63 3.63 -5.02
C THR A 133 -13.66 5.14 -4.71
N PRO A 134 -14.79 5.78 -4.35
CA PRO A 134 -14.79 7.21 -4.04
C PRO A 134 -13.86 7.57 -2.86
N ASN A 135 -13.85 6.73 -1.82
CA ASN A 135 -12.96 6.90 -0.67
C ASN A 135 -11.50 6.61 -1.05
N ALA A 136 -11.26 5.63 -1.92
CA ALA A 136 -9.94 5.32 -2.43
C ALA A 136 -9.32 6.51 -3.20
N VAL A 137 -10.10 7.19 -4.03
CA VAL A 137 -9.65 8.39 -4.75
C VAL A 137 -9.37 9.56 -3.80
N ALA A 138 -10.26 9.79 -2.82
CA ALA A 138 -10.08 10.84 -1.83
C ALA A 138 -8.82 10.60 -0.97
N GLU A 139 -8.61 9.37 -0.53
CA GLU A 139 -7.44 8.98 0.27
C GLU A 139 -6.14 9.07 -0.54
N ALA A 140 -6.16 8.60 -1.80
CA ALA A 140 -5.02 8.75 -2.71
C ALA A 140 -4.64 10.22 -2.90
N THR A 141 -5.63 11.08 -3.15
CA THR A 141 -5.43 12.53 -3.29
C THR A 141 -4.80 13.12 -2.03
N TYR A 142 -5.33 12.78 -0.85
CA TYR A 142 -4.78 13.25 0.42
C TYR A 142 -3.33 12.79 0.62
N ALA A 143 -3.05 11.49 0.44
CA ALA A 143 -1.72 10.96 0.68
C ALA A 143 -0.68 11.52 -0.30
N LEU A 144 -1.03 11.66 -1.58
CA LEU A 144 -0.14 12.22 -2.60
C LEU A 144 0.09 13.71 -2.39
N ASP A 145 -0.97 14.50 -2.19
CA ASP A 145 -0.89 15.97 -2.19
C ASP A 145 -0.48 16.54 -0.83
N MET A 146 -0.90 15.92 0.26
CA MET A 146 -0.71 16.45 1.62
C MET A 146 0.41 15.74 2.39
N LEU A 147 0.56 14.43 2.21
CA LEU A 147 1.58 13.64 2.91
C LEU A 147 2.86 13.42 2.09
N GLY A 148 2.81 13.68 0.77
CA GLY A 148 3.95 13.48 -0.12
C GLY A 148 4.26 12.01 -0.40
N ALA A 149 3.23 11.15 -0.44
CA ALA A 149 3.39 9.75 -0.83
C ALA A 149 4.07 9.62 -2.21
N ALA A 150 4.97 8.64 -2.35
CA ALA A 150 5.73 8.45 -3.60
C ALA A 150 4.90 7.82 -4.74
N GLY A 151 3.75 7.25 -4.40
CA GLY A 151 2.84 6.56 -5.30
C GLY A 151 1.73 5.90 -4.49
N ILE A 152 1.00 4.98 -5.10
CA ILE A 152 -0.10 4.24 -4.48
C ILE A 152 0.23 2.75 -4.51
N ALA A 153 0.10 2.07 -3.36
CA ALA A 153 0.19 0.63 -3.26
C ALA A 153 -1.19 0.02 -3.51
N LEU A 154 -1.29 -0.84 -4.52
CA LEU A 154 -2.45 -1.69 -4.76
C LEU A 154 -2.07 -3.13 -4.46
N TYR A 155 -3.00 -3.86 -3.84
CA TYR A 155 -2.85 -5.31 -3.67
C TYR A 155 -3.40 -6.03 -4.89
N SER A 156 -2.96 -7.26 -5.12
CA SER A 156 -3.36 -8.05 -6.30
C SER A 156 -4.86 -8.22 -6.46
N ASN A 157 -5.60 -8.28 -5.35
CA ASN A 157 -7.05 -8.25 -5.31
C ASN A 157 -7.55 -7.46 -4.08
N PHE A 158 -8.77 -6.96 -4.16
CA PHE A 158 -9.50 -6.32 -3.07
C PHE A 158 -10.83 -7.04 -2.86
N GLU A 159 -10.96 -7.73 -1.74
CA GLU A 159 -12.09 -8.62 -1.45
C GLU A 159 -12.35 -9.62 -2.60
N GLY A 160 -11.29 -10.21 -3.17
CA GLY A 160 -11.40 -11.18 -4.26
C GLY A 160 -11.72 -10.60 -5.65
N ARG A 161 -11.78 -9.27 -5.78
CA ARG A 161 -11.84 -8.57 -7.08
C ARG A 161 -10.42 -8.19 -7.53
N TYR A 162 -10.00 -8.67 -8.69
CA TYR A 162 -8.71 -8.27 -9.28
C TYR A 162 -8.75 -6.83 -9.79
N LEU A 163 -7.57 -6.28 -10.09
CA LEU A 163 -7.44 -4.87 -10.46
C LEU A 163 -8.08 -4.52 -11.82
N GLY A 164 -8.32 -5.49 -12.70
CA GLY A 164 -9.06 -5.31 -13.94
C GLY A 164 -10.59 -5.30 -13.77
N ASP A 165 -11.11 -5.52 -12.55
CA ASP A 165 -12.55 -5.49 -12.31
C ASP A 165 -13.16 -4.13 -12.74
N PRO A 166 -14.27 -4.13 -13.50
CA PRO A 166 -14.88 -2.89 -13.99
C PRO A 166 -15.24 -1.88 -12.89
N SER A 167 -15.49 -2.34 -11.65
CA SER A 167 -15.77 -1.46 -10.51
C SER A 167 -14.58 -0.58 -10.11
N PHE A 168 -13.36 -0.91 -10.54
CA PHE A 168 -12.15 -0.12 -10.30
C PHE A 168 -11.80 0.83 -11.45
N VAL A 169 -12.51 0.78 -12.59
CA VAL A 169 -12.32 1.73 -13.70
C VAL A 169 -12.37 3.19 -13.23
N PRO A 170 -13.36 3.63 -12.42
CA PRO A 170 -13.42 5.02 -11.97
C PRO A 170 -12.23 5.42 -11.08
N PHE A 171 -11.62 4.47 -10.37
CA PHE A 171 -10.39 4.72 -9.61
C PHE A 171 -9.23 5.02 -10.56
N PHE A 172 -9.00 4.15 -11.55
CA PHE A 172 -7.92 4.34 -12.53
C PHE A 172 -8.14 5.61 -13.38
N GLU A 173 -9.38 5.92 -13.78
CA GLU A 173 -9.71 7.19 -14.44
C GLU A 173 -9.30 8.40 -13.60
N ALA A 174 -9.67 8.41 -12.32
CA ALA A 174 -9.35 9.51 -11.41
C ALA A 174 -7.85 9.65 -11.18
N ILE A 175 -7.11 8.54 -11.02
CA ILE A 175 -5.65 8.59 -10.87
C ILE A 175 -4.98 9.03 -12.17
N ASN A 176 -5.38 8.50 -13.33
CA ASN A 176 -4.83 8.84 -14.63
C ASN A 176 -5.09 10.33 -14.99
N ALA A 177 -6.23 10.89 -14.58
CA ALA A 177 -6.54 12.31 -14.76
C ALA A 177 -5.56 13.24 -14.02
N ARG A 178 -4.80 12.74 -13.03
CA ARG A 178 -3.76 13.48 -12.31
C ARG A 178 -2.45 13.61 -13.10
N GLY A 179 -2.32 12.94 -14.26
CA GLY A 179 -1.17 13.06 -15.17
C GLY A 179 -0.16 11.90 -15.08
N THR A 180 0.99 12.08 -15.72
CA THR A 180 1.92 10.97 -16.03
C THR A 180 2.87 10.53 -14.92
N ASP A 181 2.89 11.25 -13.80
CA ASP A 181 3.86 11.05 -12.72
C ASP A 181 3.30 10.17 -11.59
N GLN A 182 2.14 9.55 -11.79
CA GLN A 182 1.53 8.67 -10.80
C GLN A 182 2.15 7.28 -10.88
N ILE A 183 2.65 6.79 -9.74
CA ILE A 183 3.20 5.44 -9.60
C ILE A 183 2.16 4.54 -8.95
N ILE A 184 1.85 3.41 -9.60
CA ILE A 184 1.07 2.32 -9.03
C ILE A 184 2.03 1.16 -8.74
N TYR A 185 2.22 0.88 -7.46
CA TYR A 185 3.00 -0.25 -6.98
C TYR A 185 2.04 -1.42 -6.68
N VAL A 186 2.18 -2.53 -7.40
CA VAL A 186 1.33 -3.72 -7.20
C VAL A 186 2.06 -4.73 -6.32
N HIS A 187 1.44 -5.07 -5.18
CA HIS A 187 1.94 -6.06 -4.24
C HIS A 187 0.99 -7.26 -4.16
N PRO A 188 1.47 -8.51 -4.04
CA PRO A 188 0.58 -9.64 -3.83
C PRO A 188 -0.20 -9.56 -2.52
N THR A 189 -1.33 -10.22 -2.46
CA THR A 189 -2.03 -10.51 -1.20
C THR A 189 -2.58 -11.93 -1.23
N THR A 190 -3.27 -12.35 -0.18
CA THR A 190 -3.93 -13.67 -0.18
C THR A 190 -4.93 -13.76 -1.34
N PRO A 191 -4.93 -14.84 -2.14
CA PRO A 191 -5.94 -15.07 -3.17
C PRO A 191 -7.30 -15.23 -2.49
N TYR A 192 -8.30 -14.48 -2.93
CA TYR A 192 -9.67 -14.65 -2.47
C TYR A 192 -10.62 -14.81 -3.65
N ILE A 193 -11.67 -15.61 -3.45
CA ILE A 193 -12.81 -15.73 -4.36
C ILE A 193 -14.11 -15.68 -3.59
N HIS A 194 -15.21 -15.40 -4.27
CA HIS A 194 -16.54 -15.53 -3.69
C HIS A 194 -17.15 -16.89 -4.05
N VAL A 195 -17.56 -17.66 -3.03
CA VAL A 195 -18.33 -18.90 -3.19
C VAL A 195 -19.64 -18.73 -2.45
N ASN A 196 -20.76 -18.74 -3.19
CA ASN A 196 -22.11 -18.54 -2.63
C ASN A 196 -22.25 -17.25 -1.79
N GLY A 197 -21.61 -16.16 -2.22
CA GLY A 197 -21.63 -14.87 -1.52
C GLY A 197 -20.66 -14.74 -0.35
N THR A 198 -19.91 -15.79 -0.02
CA THR A 198 -18.89 -15.78 1.03
C THR A 198 -17.51 -15.62 0.42
N LEU A 199 -16.70 -14.72 0.97
CA LEU A 199 -15.30 -14.56 0.61
C LEU A 199 -14.47 -15.70 1.22
N VAL A 200 -13.77 -16.47 0.39
CA VAL A 200 -12.95 -17.62 0.80
C VAL A 200 -11.55 -17.51 0.23
N GLU A 201 -10.54 -17.90 1.02
CA GLU A 201 -9.16 -17.98 0.54
C GLU A 201 -9.05 -19.07 -0.52
N ALA A 202 -8.38 -18.74 -1.63
CA ALA A 202 -8.30 -19.56 -2.83
C ALA A 202 -6.86 -19.98 -3.15
N ASN A 203 -6.09 -20.36 -2.12
CA ASN A 203 -4.76 -20.94 -2.31
C ASN A 203 -4.91 -22.39 -2.79
N PRO A 204 -4.50 -22.74 -4.02
CA PRO A 204 -4.63 -24.09 -4.57
C PRO A 204 -3.53 -25.04 -4.08
N THR A 205 -2.60 -24.56 -3.24
CA THR A 205 -1.42 -25.32 -2.81
C THR A 205 -1.51 -25.74 -1.34
N THR A 206 -0.62 -26.63 -0.92
CA THR A 206 -0.47 -27.03 0.49
C THR A 206 0.50 -26.12 1.27
N TYR A 207 1.15 -25.17 0.61
CA TYR A 207 2.16 -24.30 1.20
C TYR A 207 1.53 -23.02 1.76
N PRO A 208 2.16 -22.37 2.76
CA PRO A 208 1.77 -21.02 3.16
C PRO A 208 1.69 -20.10 1.93
N THR A 209 0.61 -19.33 1.85
CA THR A 209 0.24 -18.51 0.70
C THR A 209 1.37 -17.58 0.24
N GLY A 210 2.13 -17.01 1.17
CA GLY A 210 3.25 -16.11 0.87
C GLY A 210 4.46 -16.79 0.26
N ASN A 211 4.61 -18.11 0.39
CA ASN A 211 5.81 -18.82 -0.03
C ASN A 211 5.80 -19.16 -1.52
N ILE A 212 4.61 -19.43 -2.08
CA ILE A 212 4.46 -19.85 -3.48
C ILE A 212 3.36 -19.04 -4.16
N GLU A 213 2.20 -18.91 -3.52
CA GLU A 213 1.01 -18.41 -4.19
C GLU A 213 1.09 -16.93 -4.56
N PHE A 214 1.81 -16.11 -3.79
CA PHE A 214 2.00 -14.68 -4.07
C PHE A 214 2.60 -14.37 -5.44
N TYR A 215 3.47 -15.23 -5.97
CA TYR A 215 4.04 -15.05 -7.32
C TYR A 215 2.97 -15.24 -8.40
N PHE A 216 2.16 -16.29 -8.27
CA PHE A 216 1.06 -16.58 -9.20
C PHE A 216 -0.08 -15.56 -9.08
N GLU A 217 -0.35 -15.10 -7.86
CA GLU A 217 -1.30 -14.06 -7.57
C GLU A 217 -0.95 -12.75 -8.29
N THR A 218 0.32 -12.35 -8.24
CA THR A 218 0.82 -11.18 -8.96
C THR A 218 0.69 -11.37 -10.47
N ALA A 219 1.04 -12.56 -10.98
CA ALA A 219 0.88 -12.85 -12.41
C ALA A 219 -0.59 -12.79 -12.85
N ARG A 220 -1.52 -13.32 -12.04
CA ARG A 220 -2.97 -13.30 -12.33
C ARG A 220 -3.53 -11.88 -12.40
N THR A 221 -3.18 -11.01 -11.44
CA THR A 221 -3.66 -9.61 -11.47
C THR A 221 -3.08 -8.81 -12.65
N LEU A 222 -1.80 -9.02 -13.00
CA LEU A 222 -1.20 -8.35 -14.15
C LEU A 222 -1.79 -8.83 -15.48
N GLN A 223 -2.08 -10.13 -15.60
CA GLN A 223 -2.77 -10.68 -16.76
C GLN A 223 -4.20 -10.13 -16.86
N ASP A 224 -4.92 -10.06 -15.75
CA ASP A 224 -6.27 -9.50 -15.67
C ASP A 224 -6.29 -8.04 -16.14
N LEU A 225 -5.38 -7.21 -15.63
CA LEU A 225 -5.19 -5.83 -16.09
C LEU A 225 -4.88 -5.70 -17.58
N ALA A 226 -4.10 -6.63 -18.14
CA ALA A 226 -3.79 -6.65 -19.57
C ALA A 226 -4.99 -7.04 -20.42
N VAL A 227 -5.72 -8.10 -20.05
CA VAL A 227 -6.90 -8.60 -20.79
C VAL A 227 -8.04 -7.59 -20.75
N THR A 228 -8.26 -6.95 -19.60
CA THR A 228 -9.27 -5.89 -19.41
C THR A 228 -8.86 -4.54 -20.00
N GLN A 229 -7.63 -4.45 -20.53
CA GLN A 229 -7.07 -3.25 -21.14
C GLN A 229 -6.95 -2.04 -20.19
N ILE A 230 -7.05 -2.23 -18.87
CA ILE A 230 -6.86 -1.16 -17.88
C ILE A 230 -5.49 -0.50 -18.03
N ILE A 231 -4.43 -1.29 -18.15
CA ILE A 231 -3.07 -0.76 -18.34
C ILE A 231 -3.01 0.10 -19.60
N LEU A 232 -3.66 -0.32 -20.69
CA LEU A 232 -3.65 0.39 -21.96
C LEU A 232 -4.51 1.66 -21.93
N ASN A 233 -5.68 1.61 -21.30
CA ASN A 233 -6.61 2.73 -21.20
C ASN A 233 -6.12 3.83 -20.24
N PHE A 234 -5.30 3.48 -19.24
CA PHE A 234 -4.85 4.37 -18.18
C PHE A 234 -3.31 4.42 -18.08
N THR A 235 -2.64 4.47 -19.24
CA THR A 235 -1.18 4.35 -19.43
C THR A 235 -0.35 5.59 -19.11
N LEU A 236 -0.90 6.68 -18.55
CA LEU A 236 -0.06 7.85 -18.30
C LEU A 236 1.07 7.56 -17.27
N ALA A 237 1.03 6.47 -16.51
CA ALA A 237 2.16 5.99 -15.70
C ALA A 237 3.37 5.59 -16.59
N ARG A 238 4.43 6.41 -16.59
CA ARG A 238 5.66 6.12 -17.37
C ARG A 238 6.47 4.97 -16.76
N TYR A 239 6.78 3.96 -17.58
CA TYR A 239 8.03 3.21 -17.46
C TYR A 239 9.16 4.13 -17.94
N ARG A 240 9.96 4.71 -17.03
CA ARG A 240 11.18 5.43 -17.43
C ARG A 240 12.30 4.40 -17.65
N ASN A 241 12.79 4.32 -18.89
CA ASN A 241 14.07 3.70 -19.24
C ASN A 241 15.25 4.50 -18.65
#